data_AF-A0A1A2ZIR6-F1
#
_entry.id   AF-A0A1A2ZIR6-F1
#
_cell.length_a   1.000
_cell.length_b   1.000
_cell.length_c   1.000
_cell.angle_alpha   90.00
_cell.angle_beta   90.00
_cell.angle_gamma   90.00
#
_symmetry.space_group_name_H-M   'P 1'
#
loop_
_entity.id
_entity.type
_entity.pdbx_description
1 polymer ?
#
loop_
_entity_poly.entity_id
_entity_poly.type
_entity_poly.pdbx_seq_one_letter_code
_entity_poly.pdbx_strand_id
1 'polypeptide(L)'
;MLGYRVPSPDQAMLISGGKQKTEGAQFKVVIGHGAWVMPGFRKVRFLGLDLHKVEIEETCRSTEGILLNLKAVVAFKVQGDIPSVNAAAQRFLGEQRKGEMEDMTRNIFAGHLRSIVGAMKVVDIHRNRDALAEEILKQSQFEMSKLGLTVDSLQIEHFDDAGSGYLDNLAAPHLAEAAKEAAIAAARADQESAQARQEAERKKNDQIRETQLKQAAIKAEVDKANAEANAAGQLAEADVERQVLERRQAVADTNAALRERELVAEQIKPAEAQARRVRIEADAQTSAAEAAAKRAGFEAEAAATREVKQAQAAASKVKLDAEAQRDAAAFKAEATRAAGEANAAARRAEGEAEAAAKEAYELAEAAGALKKAEALAANNNAQIEAKRVEVMPAIARELAQGLGLQNSNLNILNGGAGLAELVGALGPIYQMVTSMFAPKPHGAADSAATPNRSADISQTLLDVENAVKNDHVTN
;
A
#
# COMPACT_ATOMS: atom_id res chain seq x y z
N MET A 1 104.90 -38.03 69.70
CA MET A 1 103.67 -38.72 69.22
C MET A 1 104.05 -40.09 68.70
N LEU A 2 103.28 -41.14 68.99
CA LEU A 2 103.56 -42.50 68.51
C LEU A 2 103.33 -42.60 66.99
N GLY A 3 103.97 -43.56 66.33
CA GLY A 3 103.93 -43.75 64.87
C GLY A 3 102.61 -44.28 64.30
N TYR A 4 101.53 -44.30 65.08
CA TYR A 4 100.22 -44.76 64.62
C TYR A 4 99.51 -43.66 63.83
N ARG A 5 98.95 -43.99 62.66
CA ARG A 5 98.12 -43.08 61.86
C ARG A 5 96.84 -43.78 61.43
N VAL A 6 95.77 -42.99 61.33
CA VAL A 6 94.43 -43.43 60.93
C VAL A 6 94.00 -42.55 59.74
N PRO A 7 93.52 -43.12 58.62
CA PRO A 7 92.84 -42.34 57.59
C PRO A 7 91.43 -41.95 58.05
N SER A 8 90.88 -40.89 57.47
CA SER A 8 89.43 -40.64 57.56
C SER A 8 88.64 -41.75 56.83
N PRO A 9 87.34 -41.95 57.11
CA PRO A 9 86.54 -43.01 56.48
C PRO A 9 86.46 -42.91 54.94
N ASP A 10 86.56 -41.68 54.44
CA ASP A 10 86.61 -41.24 53.04
C ASP A 10 88.02 -41.31 52.41
N GLN A 11 89.03 -41.89 53.07
CA GLN A 11 90.42 -41.83 52.63
C GLN A 11 91.16 -43.18 52.66
N ALA A 12 92.03 -43.37 51.67
CA ALA A 12 93.05 -44.41 51.68
C ALA A 12 94.38 -43.86 52.19
N MET A 13 94.94 -44.45 53.24
CA MET A 13 96.30 -44.18 53.69
C MET A 13 97.30 -44.99 52.85
N LEU A 14 98.23 -44.28 52.22
CA LEU A 14 99.25 -44.82 51.33
C LEU A 14 100.62 -44.70 51.99
N ILE A 15 101.21 -45.84 52.34
CA ILE A 15 102.50 -45.93 53.01
C ILE A 15 103.56 -46.38 52.00
N SER A 16 104.59 -45.55 51.81
CA SER A 16 105.77 -45.85 50.96
C SER A 16 107.04 -45.93 51.80
N GLY A 17 107.99 -46.78 51.40
CA GLY A 17 109.32 -46.89 52.02
C GLY A 17 109.61 -48.24 52.68
N GLY A 18 110.84 -48.73 52.46
CA GLY A 18 111.31 -50.07 52.82
C GLY A 18 111.07 -51.12 51.73
N LYS A 19 111.75 -52.27 51.83
CA LYS A 19 111.54 -53.39 50.90
C LYS A 19 110.15 -54.00 51.11
N GLN A 20 109.27 -53.88 50.11
CA GLN A 20 108.02 -54.65 50.08
C GLN A 20 108.27 -56.11 49.68
N LYS A 21 107.34 -56.98 50.09
CA LYS A 21 107.41 -58.44 49.90
C LYS A 21 106.32 -58.96 48.94
N THR A 22 105.71 -58.05 48.19
CA THR A 22 104.53 -58.26 47.35
C THR A 22 104.83 -57.67 45.98
N GLU A 23 104.76 -58.47 44.94
CA GLU A 23 104.99 -58.02 43.57
C GLU A 23 103.85 -57.10 43.10
N GLY A 24 104.14 -56.15 42.21
CA GLY A 24 103.18 -55.17 41.67
C GLY A 24 102.72 -54.03 42.60
N ALA A 25 102.84 -54.17 43.92
CA ALA A 25 102.40 -53.14 44.88
C ALA A 25 103.56 -52.20 45.28
N GLN A 26 103.55 -50.95 44.76
CA GLN A 26 104.53 -49.91 45.13
C GLN A 26 104.23 -49.20 46.46
N PHE A 27 102.99 -49.35 46.95
CA PHE A 27 102.51 -48.78 48.20
C PHE A 27 101.90 -49.88 49.06
N LYS A 28 101.97 -49.73 50.39
CA LYS A 28 101.02 -50.40 51.28
C LYS A 28 99.79 -49.50 51.44
N VAL A 29 98.70 -49.91 50.83
CA VAL A 29 97.36 -49.35 51.01
C VAL A 29 96.79 -49.77 52.37
N VAL A 30 96.08 -48.85 53.05
CA VAL A 30 95.30 -49.09 54.27
C VAL A 30 94.03 -48.23 54.21
N ILE A 31 92.86 -48.81 54.42
CA ILE A 31 91.54 -48.14 54.31
C ILE A 31 90.74 -48.44 55.57
N GLY A 32 89.98 -47.46 56.07
CA GLY A 32 89.02 -47.62 57.19
C GLY A 32 89.60 -47.93 58.58
N HIS A 33 90.86 -48.36 58.69
CA HIS A 33 91.51 -48.67 59.96
C HIS A 33 92.90 -48.02 60.07
N GLY A 34 93.39 -47.82 61.30
CA GLY A 34 94.72 -47.28 61.52
C GLY A 34 95.84 -48.32 61.35
N ALA A 35 97.06 -47.84 61.08
CA ALA A 35 98.26 -48.66 60.99
C ALA A 35 99.49 -47.98 61.60
N TRP A 36 100.43 -48.81 62.06
CA TRP A 36 101.73 -48.33 62.56
C TRP A 36 102.70 -48.02 61.41
N VAL A 37 103.23 -46.81 61.41
CA VAL A 37 104.21 -46.32 60.43
C VAL A 37 105.46 -45.84 61.18
N MET A 38 106.59 -46.50 60.88
CA MET A 38 107.88 -46.13 61.46
C MET A 38 108.34 -44.77 60.89
N PRO A 39 108.58 -43.74 61.73
CA PRO A 39 109.07 -42.45 61.27
C PRO A 39 110.48 -42.55 60.68
N GLY A 40 110.86 -41.60 59.83
CA GLY A 40 112.15 -41.57 59.12
C GLY A 40 112.21 -42.52 57.91
N PHE A 41 111.89 -43.80 58.09
CA PHE A 41 112.01 -44.83 57.05
C PHE A 41 110.80 -44.96 56.12
N ARG A 42 109.65 -44.39 56.48
CA ARG A 42 108.41 -44.46 55.69
C ARG A 42 107.75 -43.10 55.54
N LYS A 43 107.25 -42.82 54.34
CA LYS A 43 106.43 -41.63 54.02
C LYS A 43 104.96 -42.05 53.96
N VAL A 44 104.09 -41.15 54.43
CA VAL A 44 102.64 -41.32 54.37
C VAL A 44 102.05 -40.26 53.45
N ARG A 45 101.10 -40.68 52.63
CA ARG A 45 100.16 -39.85 51.89
C ARG A 45 98.75 -40.37 52.13
N PHE A 46 97.76 -39.55 51.81
CA PHE A 46 96.36 -39.93 51.79
C PHE A 46 95.83 -39.66 50.39
N LEU A 47 94.89 -40.50 49.93
CA LEU A 47 94.15 -40.33 48.69
C LEU A 47 92.65 -40.31 49.04
N GLY A 48 91.91 -39.37 48.45
CA GLY A 48 90.45 -39.32 48.58
C GLY A 48 89.78 -40.53 47.93
N LEU A 49 88.74 -41.03 48.58
CA LEU A 49 87.79 -42.03 48.06
C LEU A 49 86.38 -41.41 47.92
N ASP A 50 86.31 -40.09 48.03
CA ASP A 50 85.12 -39.27 47.89
C ASP A 50 84.64 -39.16 46.43
N LEU A 51 83.41 -38.66 46.26
CA LEU A 51 82.72 -38.60 44.97
C LEU A 51 83.07 -37.31 44.23
N HIS A 52 83.94 -37.42 43.23
CA HIS A 52 84.22 -36.33 42.31
C HIS A 52 83.06 -36.18 41.32
N LYS A 53 82.73 -34.93 40.99
CA LYS A 53 81.77 -34.58 39.93
C LYS A 53 82.45 -33.72 38.89
N VAL A 54 82.31 -34.08 37.62
CA VAL A 54 82.87 -33.33 36.50
C VAL A 54 81.78 -33.07 35.47
N GLU A 55 81.46 -31.79 35.27
CA GLU A 55 80.74 -31.31 34.09
C GLU A 55 81.68 -31.35 32.89
N ILE A 56 81.20 -31.90 31.78
CA ILE A 56 81.89 -32.03 30.50
C ILE A 56 81.03 -31.31 29.45
N GLU A 57 81.59 -30.27 28.85
CA GLU A 57 81.01 -29.57 27.71
C GLU A 57 81.87 -29.87 26.47
N GLU A 58 81.25 -30.40 25.41
CA GLU A 58 81.94 -30.87 24.21
C GLU A 58 81.08 -30.59 22.96
N THR A 59 81.66 -29.91 21.97
CA THR A 59 81.02 -29.66 20.68
C THR A 59 81.40 -30.74 19.68
N CYS A 60 80.45 -31.61 19.36
CA CYS A 60 80.62 -32.75 18.46
C CYS A 60 79.66 -32.68 17.26
N ARG A 61 79.78 -33.61 16.32
CA ARG A 61 78.96 -33.64 15.09
C ARG A 61 78.20 -34.96 15.02
N SER A 62 76.90 -34.91 14.72
CA SER A 62 76.06 -36.11 14.55
C SER A 62 76.34 -36.82 13.21
N THR A 63 75.80 -38.03 13.04
CA THR A 63 75.85 -38.77 11.75
C THR A 63 75.25 -37.96 10.59
N GLU A 64 74.29 -37.08 10.87
CA GLU A 64 73.61 -36.22 9.90
C GLU A 64 74.42 -34.95 9.57
N GLY A 65 75.61 -34.79 10.16
CA GLY A 65 76.51 -33.67 9.92
C GLY A 65 76.20 -32.42 10.74
N ILE A 66 75.18 -32.44 11.59
CA ILE A 66 74.75 -31.32 12.44
C ILE A 66 75.72 -31.19 13.62
N LEU A 67 76.12 -29.96 13.97
CA LEU A 67 76.91 -29.68 15.17
C LEU A 67 76.00 -29.68 16.39
N LEU A 68 76.44 -30.32 17.47
CA LEU A 68 75.73 -30.36 18.75
C LEU A 68 76.71 -29.92 19.85
N ASN A 69 76.30 -29.00 20.70
CA ASN A 69 76.96 -28.78 21.99
C ASN A 69 76.28 -29.69 23.03
N LEU A 70 77.07 -30.48 23.75
CA LEU A 70 76.58 -31.43 24.75
C LEU A 70 77.21 -31.15 26.12
N LYS A 71 76.35 -30.98 27.12
CA LYS A 71 76.71 -30.89 28.54
C LYS A 71 76.33 -32.19 29.25
N ALA A 72 77.31 -32.88 29.80
CA ALA A 72 77.14 -34.11 30.56
C ALA A 72 77.85 -34.02 31.91
N VAL A 73 77.20 -34.51 32.98
CA VAL A 73 77.79 -34.58 34.32
C VAL A 73 78.13 -36.03 34.64
N VAL A 74 79.40 -36.27 34.97
CA VAL A 74 79.91 -37.58 35.40
C VAL A 74 80.22 -37.53 36.90
N ALA A 75 79.69 -38.50 37.65
CA ALA A 75 80.02 -38.73 39.05
C ALA A 75 80.85 -40.02 39.17
N PHE A 76 82.05 -39.91 39.74
CA PHE A 76 83.01 -41.01 39.84
C PHE A 76 83.82 -40.93 41.14
N LYS A 77 84.42 -42.05 41.53
CA LYS A 77 85.31 -42.12 42.70
C LYS A 77 86.42 -43.14 42.49
N VAL A 78 87.46 -43.08 43.32
CA VAL A 78 88.43 -44.17 43.43
C VAL A 78 87.72 -45.41 43.98
N GLN A 79 87.82 -46.55 43.31
CA GLN A 79 87.18 -47.78 43.79
C GLN A 79 87.91 -48.29 45.05
N GLY A 80 87.16 -48.61 46.11
CA GLY A 80 87.67 -48.86 47.47
C GLY A 80 88.48 -50.15 47.69
N ASP A 81 88.98 -50.78 46.62
CA ASP A 81 89.79 -51.99 46.68
C ASP A 81 91.30 -51.70 46.52
N ILE A 82 92.13 -52.62 47.01
CA ILE A 82 93.59 -52.45 47.06
C ILE A 82 94.23 -52.24 45.67
N PRO A 83 93.94 -53.03 44.61
CA PRO A 83 94.53 -52.78 43.29
C PRO A 83 94.06 -51.46 42.65
N SER A 84 92.78 -51.10 42.73
CA SER A 84 92.28 -49.82 42.21
C SER A 84 92.91 -48.61 42.92
N VAL A 85 92.94 -48.61 44.25
CA VAL A 85 93.61 -47.55 45.03
C VAL A 85 95.11 -47.47 44.70
N ASN A 86 95.79 -48.58 44.45
CA ASN A 86 97.20 -48.59 44.01
C ASN A 86 97.37 -48.00 42.59
N ALA A 87 96.46 -48.29 41.66
CA ALA A 87 96.47 -47.73 40.30
C ALA A 87 96.23 -46.21 40.31
N ALA A 88 95.20 -45.76 41.03
CA ALA A 88 94.89 -44.34 41.21
C ALA A 88 96.04 -43.60 41.92
N ALA A 89 96.63 -44.19 42.97
CA ALA A 89 97.77 -43.62 43.68
C ALA A 89 99.02 -43.41 42.80
N GLN A 90 99.29 -44.32 41.86
CA GLN A 90 100.43 -44.15 40.95
C GLN A 90 100.25 -42.94 40.01
N ARG A 91 99.00 -42.62 39.64
CA ARG A 91 98.67 -41.53 38.70
C ARG A 91 98.35 -40.19 39.35
N PHE A 92 97.66 -40.16 40.49
CA PHE A 92 97.07 -38.92 41.02
C PHE A 92 97.61 -38.46 42.39
N LEU A 93 98.49 -39.21 43.06
CA LEU A 93 99.02 -38.89 44.40
C LEU A 93 100.02 -37.70 44.44
N GLY A 94 100.18 -36.97 43.34
CA GLY A 94 101.09 -35.83 43.25
C GLY A 94 100.45 -34.54 43.79
N GLU A 95 101.15 -33.81 44.66
CA GLU A 95 100.66 -32.51 45.17
C GLU A 95 100.42 -31.49 44.03
N GLN A 96 101.19 -31.61 42.93
CA GLN A 96 101.08 -30.83 41.69
C GLN A 96 100.03 -31.37 40.71
N ARG A 97 99.29 -32.44 41.05
CA ARG A 97 98.36 -33.17 40.16
C ARG A 97 96.89 -33.09 40.60
N LYS A 98 96.55 -32.12 41.45
CA LYS A 98 95.16 -31.80 41.81
C LYS A 98 94.46 -31.22 40.58
N GLY A 99 93.31 -31.78 40.20
CA GLY A 99 92.65 -31.51 38.91
C GLY A 99 92.99 -32.51 37.80
N GLU A 100 94.11 -33.23 37.86
CA GLU A 100 94.49 -34.18 36.79
C GLU A 100 93.55 -35.39 36.72
N MET A 101 92.93 -35.78 37.84
CA MET A 101 91.93 -36.87 37.86
C MET A 101 90.65 -36.43 37.15
N GLU A 102 90.20 -35.21 37.41
CA GLU A 102 89.05 -34.58 36.77
C GLU A 102 89.29 -34.36 35.27
N ASP A 103 90.45 -33.81 34.88
CA ASP A 103 90.79 -33.52 33.49
C ASP A 103 91.08 -34.79 32.67
N MET A 104 91.70 -35.82 33.24
CA MET A 104 91.87 -37.10 32.57
C MET A 104 90.51 -37.79 32.34
N THR A 105 89.59 -37.69 33.31
CA THR A 105 88.21 -38.21 33.18
C THR A 105 87.41 -37.42 32.14
N ARG A 106 87.47 -36.08 32.17
CA ARG A 106 86.91 -35.17 31.16
C ARG A 106 87.34 -35.58 29.75
N ASN A 107 88.63 -35.78 29.53
CA ASN A 107 89.18 -36.12 28.22
C ASN A 107 88.72 -37.50 27.70
N ILE A 108 88.67 -38.51 28.57
CA ILE A 108 88.18 -39.85 28.20
C ILE A 108 86.70 -39.79 27.79
N PHE A 109 85.86 -39.18 28.64
CA PHE A 109 84.43 -39.10 28.38
C PHE A 109 84.07 -38.18 27.20
N ALA A 110 84.77 -37.06 27.00
CA ALA A 110 84.61 -36.22 25.81
C ALA A 110 84.99 -36.98 24.52
N GLY A 111 86.01 -37.84 24.57
CA GLY A 111 86.35 -38.75 23.47
C GLY A 111 85.22 -39.72 23.12
N HIS A 112 84.65 -40.40 24.12
CA HIS A 112 83.56 -41.36 23.92
C HIS A 112 82.23 -40.68 23.54
N LEU A 113 81.89 -39.54 24.14
CA LEU A 113 80.76 -38.68 23.74
C LEU A 113 80.85 -38.36 22.24
N ARG A 114 81.98 -37.79 21.80
CA ARG A 114 82.21 -37.41 20.40
C ARG A 114 82.12 -38.61 19.45
N SER A 115 82.59 -39.79 19.88
CA SER A 115 82.54 -41.02 19.08
C SER A 115 81.14 -41.60 18.94
N ILE A 116 80.36 -41.67 20.03
CA ILE A 116 79.02 -42.27 20.03
C ILE A 116 78.01 -41.32 19.37
N VAL A 117 78.09 -40.02 19.64
CA VAL A 117 77.23 -39.01 19.01
C VAL A 117 77.46 -38.94 17.50
N GLY A 118 78.71 -39.12 17.03
CA GLY A 118 79.03 -39.24 15.61
C GLY A 118 78.38 -40.44 14.90
N ALA A 119 77.94 -41.46 15.65
CA ALA A 119 77.22 -42.63 15.15
C ALA A 119 75.69 -42.56 15.37
N MET A 120 75.17 -41.46 15.94
CA MET A 120 73.74 -41.26 16.19
C MET A 120 73.16 -40.05 15.43
N LYS A 121 71.85 -40.09 15.21
CA LYS A 121 71.05 -38.97 14.70
C LYS A 121 70.61 -38.04 15.81
N VAL A 122 70.33 -36.78 15.47
CA VAL A 122 69.90 -35.77 16.47
C VAL A 122 68.58 -36.17 17.14
N VAL A 123 67.64 -36.71 16.36
CA VAL A 123 66.33 -37.18 16.86
C VAL A 123 66.47 -38.37 17.83
N ASP A 124 67.41 -39.28 17.57
CA ASP A 124 67.63 -40.46 18.41
C ASP A 124 68.32 -40.10 19.74
N ILE A 125 69.24 -39.13 19.71
CA ILE A 125 69.86 -38.53 20.91
C ILE A 125 68.81 -37.84 21.78
N HIS A 126 67.92 -37.04 21.17
CA HIS A 126 66.84 -36.36 21.89
C HIS A 126 65.86 -37.34 22.55
N ARG A 127 65.47 -38.41 21.85
CA ARG A 127 64.49 -39.39 22.34
C ARG A 127 65.06 -40.36 23.37
N ASN A 128 66.30 -40.82 23.19
CA ASN A 128 66.88 -41.95 23.93
C ASN A 128 68.12 -41.55 24.74
N ARG A 129 68.13 -40.37 25.35
CA ARG A 129 69.26 -39.82 26.12
C ARG A 129 69.84 -40.78 27.18
N ASP A 130 68.98 -41.60 27.80
CA ASP A 130 69.38 -42.51 28.88
C ASP A 130 70.14 -43.73 28.31
N ALA A 131 69.78 -44.19 27.10
CA ALA A 131 70.52 -45.24 26.38
C ALA A 131 71.86 -44.73 25.82
N LEU A 132 71.91 -43.47 25.38
CA LEU A 132 73.17 -42.78 25.07
C LEU A 132 74.08 -42.76 26.31
N ALA A 133 73.55 -42.38 27.48
CA ALA A 133 74.30 -42.37 28.72
C ALA A 133 74.82 -43.77 29.13
N GLU A 134 74.01 -44.82 28.98
CA GLU A 134 74.40 -46.21 29.25
C GLU A 134 75.54 -46.68 28.32
N GLU A 135 75.46 -46.41 27.01
CA GLU A 135 76.51 -46.82 26.08
C GLU A 135 77.83 -46.06 26.30
N ILE A 136 77.77 -44.75 26.64
CA ILE A 136 78.96 -43.99 27.03
C ILE A 136 79.58 -44.58 28.31
N LEU A 137 78.78 -44.88 29.34
CA LEU A 137 79.26 -45.51 30.57
C LEU A 137 79.94 -46.85 30.29
N LYS A 138 79.31 -47.70 29.48
CA LYS A 138 79.78 -49.03 29.11
C LYS A 138 81.11 -48.99 28.33
N GLN A 139 81.31 -48.03 27.45
CA GLN A 139 82.59 -47.83 26.75
C GLN A 139 83.66 -47.21 27.66
N SER A 140 83.30 -46.24 28.50
CA SER A 140 84.24 -45.60 29.45
C SER A 140 84.68 -46.51 30.61
N GLN A 141 83.86 -47.47 31.04
CA GLN A 141 84.11 -48.30 32.22
C GLN A 141 85.45 -49.06 32.13
N PHE A 142 85.83 -49.53 30.94
CA PHE A 142 87.10 -50.24 30.75
C PHE A 142 88.30 -49.32 31.01
N GLU A 143 88.37 -48.15 30.39
CA GLU A 143 89.48 -47.20 30.59
C GLU A 143 89.50 -46.64 32.03
N MET A 144 88.33 -46.36 32.61
CA MET A 144 88.20 -45.92 34.01
C MET A 144 88.73 -46.98 34.99
N SER A 145 88.39 -48.26 34.78
CA SER A 145 88.89 -49.36 35.63
C SER A 145 90.42 -49.46 35.60
N LYS A 146 91.08 -49.19 34.46
CA LYS A 146 92.55 -49.13 34.37
C LYS A 146 93.12 -47.98 35.21
N LEU A 147 92.38 -46.90 35.44
CA LEU A 147 92.76 -45.78 36.32
C LEU A 147 92.55 -46.09 37.81
N GLY A 148 91.86 -47.18 38.15
CA GLY A 148 91.37 -47.43 39.51
C GLY A 148 90.15 -46.59 39.90
N LEU A 149 89.48 -45.99 38.90
CA LEU A 149 88.29 -45.19 39.08
C LEU A 149 87.05 -46.02 38.71
N THR A 150 85.99 -45.89 39.51
CA THR A 150 84.66 -46.40 39.19
C THR A 150 83.70 -45.24 39.00
N VAL A 151 82.78 -45.40 38.04
CA VAL A 151 81.81 -44.37 37.66
C VAL A 151 80.48 -44.75 38.26
N ASP A 152 79.95 -43.88 39.11
CA ASP A 152 78.69 -44.11 39.82
C ASP A 152 77.49 -43.71 38.96
N SER A 153 77.62 -42.63 38.17
CA SER A 153 76.61 -42.22 37.19
C SER A 153 77.19 -41.28 36.13
N LEU A 154 76.54 -41.26 34.96
CA LEU A 154 76.65 -40.23 33.94
C LEU A 154 75.24 -39.76 33.59
N GLN A 155 75.04 -38.46 33.43
CA GLN A 155 73.78 -37.87 33.00
C GLN A 155 74.05 -36.82 31.91
N ILE A 156 73.23 -36.83 30.85
CA ILE A 156 73.20 -35.73 29.88
C ILE A 156 72.29 -34.65 30.46
N GLU A 157 72.86 -33.49 30.80
CA GLU A 157 72.14 -32.39 31.45
C GLU A 157 71.44 -31.51 30.41
N HIS A 158 72.17 -31.14 29.36
CA HIS A 158 71.67 -30.26 28.30
C HIS A 158 72.34 -30.59 26.96
N PHE A 159 71.61 -30.37 25.87
CA PHE A 159 72.17 -30.37 24.53
C PHE A 159 71.50 -29.27 23.68
N ASP A 160 72.28 -28.72 22.76
CA ASP A 160 71.89 -27.65 21.83
C ASP A 160 72.50 -27.92 20.45
N ASP A 161 71.94 -27.34 19.39
CA ASP A 161 72.42 -27.51 18.01
C ASP A 161 73.47 -26.47 17.55
N ALA A 162 74.09 -25.80 18.53
CA ALA A 162 75.16 -24.81 18.37
C ALA A 162 74.77 -23.63 17.47
N GLY A 163 73.48 -23.26 17.47
CA GLY A 163 72.93 -22.17 16.65
C GLY A 163 72.71 -22.53 15.18
N SER A 164 72.49 -23.81 14.86
CA SER A 164 72.07 -24.25 13.52
C SER A 164 70.55 -24.21 13.32
N GLY A 165 69.76 -24.14 14.41
CA GLY A 165 68.29 -24.02 14.38
C GLY A 165 67.58 -25.27 13.86
N TYR A 166 68.26 -26.40 13.79
CA TYR A 166 67.68 -27.68 13.39
C TYR A 166 66.58 -28.13 14.37
N LEU A 167 66.79 -27.95 15.68
CA LEU A 167 65.83 -28.33 16.72
C LEU A 167 64.57 -27.46 16.68
N ASP A 168 64.71 -26.15 16.44
CA ASP A 168 63.57 -25.24 16.25
C ASP A 168 62.76 -25.61 15.00
N ASN A 169 63.43 -25.90 13.88
CA ASN A 169 62.78 -26.33 12.64
C ASN A 169 62.10 -27.71 12.79
N LEU A 170 62.64 -28.60 13.62
CA LEU A 170 62.04 -29.90 13.97
C LEU A 170 60.79 -29.73 14.86
N ALA A 171 60.78 -28.74 15.76
CA ALA A 171 59.64 -28.43 16.63
C ALA A 171 58.53 -27.66 15.89
N ALA A 172 58.87 -26.78 14.94
CA ALA A 172 57.96 -25.92 14.19
C ALA A 172 56.67 -26.59 13.67
N PRO A 173 56.68 -27.76 12.98
CA PRO A 173 55.45 -28.39 12.51
C PRO A 173 54.54 -28.85 13.66
N HIS A 174 55.11 -29.38 14.75
CA HIS A 174 54.35 -29.81 15.92
C HIS A 174 53.76 -28.63 16.70
N LEU A 175 54.49 -27.51 16.78
CA LEU A 175 53.98 -26.26 17.35
C LEU A 175 52.84 -25.68 16.51
N ALA A 176 52.95 -25.72 15.17
CA ALA A 176 51.89 -25.27 14.27
C ALA A 176 50.63 -26.17 14.35
N GLU A 177 50.81 -27.48 14.50
CA GLU A 177 49.71 -28.44 14.70
C GLU A 177 49.00 -28.20 16.05
N ALA A 178 49.74 -28.10 17.15
CA ALA A 178 49.18 -27.81 18.47
C ALA A 178 48.46 -26.44 18.51
N ALA A 179 49.01 -25.41 17.85
CA ALA A 179 48.37 -24.10 17.74
C ALA A 179 47.08 -24.15 16.92
N LYS A 180 47.05 -24.93 15.84
CA LYS A 180 45.85 -25.19 15.03
C LYS A 180 44.78 -25.94 15.83
N GLU A 181 45.15 -26.96 16.59
CA GLU A 181 44.21 -27.68 17.46
C GLU A 181 43.63 -26.77 18.56
N ALA A 182 44.47 -25.97 19.22
CA ALA A 182 44.04 -24.98 20.19
C ALA A 182 43.08 -23.93 19.58
N ALA A 183 43.36 -23.44 18.38
CA ALA A 183 42.46 -22.52 17.66
C ALA A 183 41.11 -23.17 17.30
N ILE A 184 41.10 -24.44 16.87
CA ILE A 184 39.87 -25.19 16.58
C ILE A 184 39.07 -25.43 17.88
N ALA A 185 39.74 -25.74 18.99
CA ALA A 185 39.10 -25.92 20.30
C ALA A 185 38.46 -24.61 20.81
N ALA A 186 39.18 -23.49 20.70
CA ALA A 186 38.67 -22.17 21.06
C ALA A 186 37.45 -21.78 20.19
N ALA A 187 37.56 -21.90 18.87
CA ALA A 187 36.46 -21.58 17.95
C ALA A 187 35.19 -22.43 18.20
N ARG A 188 35.35 -23.71 18.59
CA ARG A 188 34.23 -24.56 18.99
C ARG A 188 33.59 -24.11 20.30
N ALA A 189 34.39 -23.77 21.31
CA ALA A 189 33.90 -23.27 22.59
C ALA A 189 33.17 -21.92 22.44
N ASP A 190 33.68 -21.03 21.59
CA ASP A 190 33.02 -19.75 21.25
C ASP A 190 31.71 -19.98 20.47
N GLN A 191 31.69 -20.94 19.54
CA GLN A 191 30.46 -21.31 18.81
C GLN A 191 29.39 -21.86 19.76
N GLU A 192 29.75 -22.79 20.66
CA GLU A 192 28.83 -23.38 21.64
C GLU A 192 28.31 -22.31 22.63
N SER A 193 29.21 -21.46 23.14
CA SER A 193 28.90 -20.29 23.98
C SER A 193 27.94 -19.32 23.27
N ALA A 194 28.15 -19.04 21.99
CA ALA A 194 27.28 -18.18 21.20
C ALA A 194 25.89 -18.81 20.95
N GLN A 195 25.85 -20.11 20.64
CA GLN A 195 24.59 -20.86 20.46
C GLN A 195 23.77 -20.90 21.76
N ALA A 196 24.40 -21.22 22.89
CA ALA A 196 23.76 -21.22 24.21
C ALA A 196 23.21 -19.84 24.60
N ARG A 197 23.93 -18.75 24.29
CA ARG A 197 23.44 -17.37 24.48
C ARG A 197 22.23 -17.06 23.60
N GLN A 198 22.27 -17.39 22.30
CA GLN A 198 21.15 -17.18 21.39
C GLN A 198 19.90 -17.98 21.81
N GLU A 199 20.07 -19.21 22.29
CA GLU A 199 18.96 -19.99 22.84
C GLU A 199 18.38 -19.37 24.11
N ALA A 200 19.22 -18.88 25.02
CA ALA A 200 18.78 -18.20 26.24
C ALA A 200 18.03 -16.90 25.92
N GLU A 201 18.48 -16.13 24.93
CA GLU A 201 17.79 -14.92 24.46
C GLU A 201 16.45 -15.25 23.79
N ARG A 202 16.37 -16.29 22.97
CA ARG A 202 15.08 -16.76 22.39
C ARG A 202 14.09 -17.14 23.51
N LYS A 203 14.50 -18.01 24.44
CA LYS A 203 13.68 -18.46 25.58
C LYS A 203 13.22 -17.28 26.45
N LYS A 204 14.09 -16.28 26.67
CA LYS A 204 13.74 -15.02 27.37
C LYS A 204 12.71 -14.19 26.58
N ASN A 205 12.90 -14.03 25.26
CA ASN A 205 12.00 -13.26 24.42
C ASN A 205 10.61 -13.92 24.28
N ASP A 206 10.54 -15.25 24.22
CA ASP A 206 9.29 -16.01 24.25
C ASP A 206 8.55 -15.83 25.58
N GLN A 207 9.26 -15.88 26.72
CA GLN A 207 8.68 -15.59 28.05
C GLN A 207 8.17 -14.14 28.16
N ILE A 208 8.90 -13.17 27.62
CA ILE A 208 8.46 -11.76 27.55
C ILE A 208 7.19 -11.65 26.71
N ARG A 209 7.14 -12.28 25.53
CA ARG A 209 5.97 -12.29 24.65
C ARG A 209 4.76 -12.95 25.32
N GLU A 210 4.93 -14.10 25.99
CA GLU A 210 3.87 -14.72 26.79
C GLU A 210 3.36 -13.80 27.90
N THR A 211 4.26 -13.11 28.60
CA THR A 211 3.91 -12.18 29.68
C THR A 211 3.10 -11.01 29.14
N GLN A 212 3.51 -10.43 28.01
CA GLN A 212 2.79 -9.37 27.32
C GLN A 212 1.41 -9.81 26.82
N LEU A 213 1.30 -11.02 26.24
CA LEU A 213 0.01 -11.57 25.80
C LEU A 213 -0.93 -11.82 26.98
N LYS A 214 -0.43 -12.35 28.11
CA LYS A 214 -1.21 -12.53 29.34
C LYS A 214 -1.65 -11.19 29.93
N GLN A 215 -0.78 -10.18 29.95
CA GLN A 215 -1.12 -8.82 30.38
C GLN A 215 -2.16 -8.16 29.46
N ALA A 216 -2.05 -8.34 28.14
CA ALA A 216 -3.02 -7.81 27.17
C ALA A 216 -4.39 -8.48 27.29
N ALA A 217 -4.44 -9.81 27.52
CA ALA A 217 -5.67 -10.54 27.77
C ALA A 217 -6.36 -10.10 29.07
N ILE A 218 -5.61 -10.04 30.18
CA ILE A 218 -6.11 -9.54 31.48
C ILE A 218 -6.60 -8.09 31.33
N LYS A 219 -5.88 -7.23 30.59
CA LYS A 219 -6.33 -5.86 30.33
C LYS A 219 -7.64 -5.84 29.53
N ALA A 220 -7.77 -6.63 28.47
CA ALA A 220 -9.01 -6.68 27.68
C ALA A 220 -10.21 -7.19 28.51
N GLU A 221 -9.99 -8.13 29.43
CA GLU A 221 -10.99 -8.62 30.37
C GLU A 221 -11.39 -7.54 31.40
N VAL A 222 -10.42 -6.82 31.96
CA VAL A 222 -10.66 -5.67 32.87
C VAL A 222 -11.35 -4.51 32.16
N ASP A 223 -10.91 -4.13 30.96
CA ASP A 223 -11.53 -3.07 30.17
C ASP A 223 -12.98 -3.43 29.79
N LYS A 224 -13.26 -4.71 29.47
CA LYS A 224 -14.63 -5.23 29.28
C LYS A 224 -15.46 -5.15 30.56
N ALA A 225 -14.95 -5.64 31.70
CA ALA A 225 -15.66 -5.60 32.97
C ALA A 225 -15.97 -4.16 33.41
N ASN A 226 -15.03 -3.23 33.19
CA ASN A 226 -15.22 -1.80 33.42
C ASN A 226 -16.29 -1.21 32.48
N ALA A 227 -16.32 -1.59 31.20
CA ALA A 227 -17.35 -1.16 30.26
C ALA A 227 -18.75 -1.68 30.66
N GLU A 228 -18.86 -2.94 31.08
CA GLU A 228 -20.10 -3.54 31.59
C GLU A 228 -20.57 -2.86 32.89
N ALA A 229 -19.66 -2.56 33.82
CA ALA A 229 -19.96 -1.82 35.05
C ALA A 229 -20.41 -0.37 34.78
N ASN A 230 -19.74 0.33 33.86
CA ASN A 230 -20.11 1.70 33.46
C ASN A 230 -21.48 1.73 32.75
N ALA A 231 -21.76 0.76 31.88
CA ALA A 231 -23.06 0.63 31.23
C ALA A 231 -24.19 0.33 32.23
N ALA A 232 -23.94 -0.55 33.22
CA ALA A 232 -24.88 -0.80 34.30
C ALA A 232 -25.12 0.44 35.17
N GLY A 233 -24.07 1.25 35.42
CA GLY A 233 -24.19 2.55 36.09
C GLY A 233 -25.08 3.53 35.32
N GLN A 234 -24.82 3.73 34.02
CA GLN A 234 -25.61 4.62 33.17
C GLN A 234 -27.08 4.16 33.02
N LEU A 235 -27.32 2.85 32.97
CA LEU A 235 -28.69 2.31 32.98
C LEU A 235 -29.40 2.59 34.31
N ALA A 236 -28.72 2.40 35.44
CA ALA A 236 -29.29 2.71 36.76
C ALA A 236 -29.56 4.22 36.94
N GLU A 237 -28.67 5.09 36.45
CA GLU A 237 -28.90 6.54 36.42
C GLU A 237 -30.10 6.91 35.53
N ALA A 238 -30.22 6.32 34.34
CA ALA A 238 -31.34 6.54 33.43
C ALA A 238 -32.67 6.05 34.00
N ASP A 239 -32.73 4.89 34.67
CA ASP A 239 -33.93 4.40 35.35
C ASP A 239 -34.34 5.30 36.53
N VAL A 240 -33.36 5.85 37.27
CA VAL A 240 -33.63 6.83 38.33
C VAL A 240 -34.13 8.15 37.74
N GLU A 241 -33.52 8.67 36.66
CA GLU A 241 -34.01 9.88 35.99
C GLU A 241 -35.41 9.67 35.42
N ARG A 242 -35.71 8.50 34.83
CA ARG A 242 -37.04 8.16 34.33
C ARG A 242 -38.08 8.17 35.45
N GLN A 243 -37.78 7.58 36.61
CA GLN A 243 -38.66 7.63 37.79
C GLN A 243 -38.85 9.07 38.33
N VAL A 244 -37.81 9.91 38.27
CA VAL A 244 -37.92 11.34 38.63
C VAL A 244 -38.79 12.09 37.64
N LEU A 245 -38.70 11.79 36.34
CA LEU A 245 -39.49 12.42 35.28
C LEU A 245 -40.97 11.97 35.33
N GLU A 246 -41.24 10.68 35.53
CA GLU A 246 -42.60 10.14 35.77
C GLU A 246 -43.26 10.82 37.00
N ARG A 247 -42.51 10.97 38.10
CA ARG A 247 -43.00 11.69 39.30
C ARG A 247 -43.23 13.18 39.03
N ARG A 248 -42.38 13.83 38.24
CA ARG A 248 -42.57 15.24 37.83
C ARG A 248 -43.78 15.42 36.92
N GLN A 249 -44.04 14.48 36.01
CA GLN A 249 -45.23 14.47 35.16
C GLN A 249 -46.51 14.34 36.00
N ALA A 250 -46.59 13.37 36.91
CA ALA A 250 -47.75 13.24 37.80
C ALA A 250 -48.04 14.50 38.66
N VAL A 251 -46.98 15.21 39.10
CA VAL A 251 -47.11 16.51 39.77
C VAL A 251 -47.57 17.62 38.80
N ALA A 252 -47.05 17.64 37.57
CA ALA A 252 -47.49 18.59 36.54
C ALA A 252 -48.96 18.39 36.16
N ASP A 253 -49.41 17.14 35.99
CA ASP A 253 -50.80 16.78 35.65
C ASP A 253 -51.77 17.18 36.77
N THR A 254 -51.42 16.94 38.04
CA THR A 254 -52.24 17.38 39.18
C THR A 254 -52.31 18.90 39.30
N ASN A 255 -51.21 19.62 39.01
CA ASN A 255 -51.22 21.07 38.93
C ASN A 255 -52.02 21.61 37.73
N ALA A 256 -51.98 20.95 36.58
CA ALA A 256 -52.77 21.31 35.40
C ALA A 256 -54.27 21.12 35.67
N ALA A 257 -54.68 19.99 36.26
CA ALA A 257 -56.06 19.73 36.66
C ALA A 257 -56.56 20.67 37.77
N LEU A 258 -55.67 21.17 38.63
CA LEU A 258 -55.99 22.24 39.58
C LEU A 258 -56.22 23.57 38.83
N ARG A 259 -55.30 23.96 37.94
CA ARG A 259 -55.38 25.23 37.20
C ARG A 259 -56.54 25.29 36.22
N GLU A 260 -56.95 24.16 35.63
CA GLU A 260 -58.17 24.05 34.83
C GLU A 260 -59.41 24.40 35.67
N ARG A 261 -59.53 23.84 36.88
CA ARG A 261 -60.64 24.13 37.81
C ARG A 261 -60.68 25.60 38.23
N GLU A 262 -59.51 26.21 38.44
CA GLU A 262 -59.38 27.65 38.71
C GLU A 262 -59.87 28.48 37.51
N LEU A 263 -59.40 28.20 36.29
CA LEU A 263 -59.79 28.94 35.08
C LEU A 263 -61.28 28.79 34.75
N VAL A 264 -61.87 27.62 34.96
CA VAL A 264 -63.32 27.39 34.84
C VAL A 264 -64.10 28.23 35.86
N ALA A 265 -63.58 28.38 37.08
CA ALA A 265 -64.22 29.20 38.12
C ALA A 265 -64.05 30.72 37.88
N GLU A 266 -62.87 31.14 37.41
CA GLU A 266 -62.46 32.54 37.24
C GLU A 266 -62.98 33.17 35.94
N GLN A 267 -62.93 32.45 34.80
CA GLN A 267 -63.20 33.02 33.48
C GLN A 267 -64.56 32.60 32.90
N ILE A 268 -64.93 31.32 32.98
CA ILE A 268 -66.12 30.81 32.30
C ILE A 268 -67.41 31.30 32.98
N LYS A 269 -67.50 31.19 34.32
CA LYS A 269 -68.69 31.62 35.08
C LYS A 269 -69.13 33.08 34.84
N PRO A 270 -68.25 34.11 34.87
CA PRO A 270 -68.66 35.47 34.53
C PRO A 270 -68.97 35.64 33.03
N ALA A 271 -68.30 34.92 32.13
CA ALA A 271 -68.60 34.96 30.69
C ALA A 271 -69.99 34.39 30.37
N GLU A 272 -70.39 33.27 30.99
CA GLU A 272 -71.74 32.71 30.87
C GLU A 272 -72.82 33.67 31.40
N ALA A 273 -72.54 34.37 32.51
CA ALA A 273 -73.44 35.37 33.05
C ALA A 273 -73.65 36.58 32.09
N GLN A 274 -72.59 37.01 31.41
CA GLN A 274 -72.68 38.06 30.37
C GLN A 274 -73.42 37.56 29.12
N ALA A 275 -73.08 36.38 28.60
CA ALA A 275 -73.74 35.79 27.43
C ALA A 275 -75.25 35.57 27.66
N ARG A 276 -75.65 35.21 28.88
CA ARG A 276 -77.06 35.08 29.26
C ARG A 276 -77.82 36.40 29.20
N ARG A 277 -77.19 37.53 29.57
CA ARG A 277 -77.82 38.87 29.46
C ARG A 277 -78.04 39.26 28.00
N VAL A 278 -77.02 39.11 27.16
CA VAL A 278 -77.07 39.51 25.73
C VAL A 278 -78.16 38.75 24.97
N ARG A 279 -78.38 37.46 25.26
CA ARG A 279 -79.49 36.69 24.65
C ARG A 279 -80.87 37.24 25.01
N ILE A 280 -81.11 37.55 26.29
CA ILE A 280 -82.39 38.10 26.75
C ILE A 280 -82.68 39.46 26.09
N GLU A 281 -81.65 40.29 25.92
CA GLU A 281 -81.75 41.59 25.25
C GLU A 281 -81.98 41.46 23.72
N ALA A 282 -81.50 40.38 23.08
CA ALA A 282 -81.71 40.09 21.66
C ALA A 282 -83.08 39.47 21.35
N ASP A 283 -83.55 38.51 22.15
CA ASP A 283 -84.86 37.85 21.96
C ASP A 283 -86.05 38.82 22.13
N ALA A 284 -85.84 39.90 22.90
CA ALA A 284 -86.78 41.01 23.02
C ALA A 284 -86.90 41.87 21.74
N GLN A 285 -85.89 41.87 20.86
CA GLN A 285 -85.90 42.67 19.62
C GLN A 285 -86.43 41.86 18.44
N THR A 286 -86.10 40.57 18.33
CA THR A 286 -86.59 39.69 17.25
C THR A 286 -88.11 39.53 17.28
N SER A 287 -88.68 39.33 18.47
CA SER A 287 -90.13 39.21 18.69
C SER A 287 -90.93 40.45 18.27
N ALA A 288 -90.34 41.65 18.37
CA ALA A 288 -90.95 42.89 17.87
C ALA A 288 -90.92 42.99 16.33
N ALA A 289 -89.85 42.51 15.69
CA ALA A 289 -89.67 42.59 14.23
C ALA A 289 -90.61 41.63 13.46
N GLU A 290 -90.79 40.40 13.95
CA GLU A 290 -91.66 39.41 13.28
C GLU A 290 -93.13 39.83 13.21
N ALA A 291 -93.61 40.60 14.19
CA ALA A 291 -94.97 41.10 14.23
C ALA A 291 -95.26 42.14 13.13
N ALA A 292 -94.24 42.86 12.66
CA ALA A 292 -94.35 43.79 11.53
C ALA A 292 -94.31 43.05 10.19
N ALA A 293 -93.35 42.14 10.00
CA ALA A 293 -93.17 41.40 8.75
C ALA A 293 -94.42 40.61 8.33
N LYS A 294 -95.12 39.98 9.29
CA LYS A 294 -96.33 39.18 9.02
C LYS A 294 -97.55 40.01 8.59
N ARG A 295 -97.54 41.35 8.71
CA ARG A 295 -98.61 42.22 8.19
C ARG A 295 -98.40 42.58 6.71
N ALA A 296 -97.18 42.91 6.32
CA ALA A 296 -96.85 43.31 4.95
C ALA A 296 -97.06 42.19 3.91
N GLY A 297 -96.90 40.92 4.31
CA GLY A 297 -97.04 39.78 3.39
C GLY A 297 -98.45 39.62 2.80
N PHE A 298 -99.50 39.75 3.61
CA PHE A 298 -100.88 39.51 3.17
C PHE A 298 -101.42 40.59 2.23
N GLU A 299 -100.90 41.81 2.28
CA GLU A 299 -101.37 42.92 1.43
C GLU A 299 -100.83 42.81 -0.01
N ALA A 300 -99.62 42.25 -0.19
CA ALA A 300 -99.00 42.09 -1.50
C ALA A 300 -99.64 40.99 -2.36
N GLU A 301 -99.96 39.83 -1.76
CA GLU A 301 -100.48 38.65 -2.48
C GLU A 301 -101.91 38.88 -3.03
N ALA A 302 -102.70 39.70 -2.34
CA ALA A 302 -104.02 40.13 -2.77
C ALA A 302 -104.01 41.09 -3.98
N ALA A 303 -102.90 41.80 -4.21
CA ALA A 303 -102.74 42.70 -5.36
C ALA A 303 -102.40 41.93 -6.65
N ALA A 304 -101.35 41.09 -6.59
CA ALA A 304 -100.86 40.33 -7.76
C ALA A 304 -101.94 39.47 -8.43
N THR A 305 -102.87 38.91 -7.65
CA THR A 305 -103.96 38.05 -8.14
C THR A 305 -105.03 38.82 -8.95
N ARG A 306 -105.06 40.16 -8.88
CA ARG A 306 -106.05 40.99 -9.61
C ARG A 306 -105.59 41.36 -11.02
N GLU A 307 -104.33 41.74 -11.22
CA GLU A 307 -103.81 42.16 -12.53
C GLU A 307 -103.84 41.01 -13.56
N VAL A 308 -103.39 39.81 -13.17
CA VAL A 308 -103.31 38.64 -14.07
C VAL A 308 -104.67 38.29 -14.69
N LYS A 309 -105.75 38.42 -13.91
CA LYS A 309 -107.12 38.14 -14.40
C LYS A 309 -107.69 39.27 -15.27
N GLN A 310 -107.27 40.52 -15.08
CA GLN A 310 -107.69 41.64 -15.92
C GLN A 310 -106.95 41.63 -17.28
N ALA A 311 -105.66 41.31 -17.30
CA ALA A 311 -104.87 41.19 -18.53
C ALA A 311 -105.43 40.12 -19.50
N GLN A 312 -105.82 38.96 -18.98
CA GLN A 312 -106.40 37.88 -19.78
C GLN A 312 -107.78 38.24 -20.37
N ALA A 313 -108.59 39.05 -19.66
CA ALA A 313 -109.89 39.52 -20.13
C ALA A 313 -109.81 40.63 -21.20
N ALA A 314 -108.69 41.38 -21.26
CA ALA A 314 -108.44 42.35 -22.32
C ALA A 314 -107.98 41.67 -23.63
N ALA A 315 -107.11 40.65 -23.52
CA ALA A 315 -106.49 39.96 -24.66
C ALA A 315 -107.48 39.15 -25.52
N SER A 316 -108.62 38.73 -24.98
CA SER A 316 -109.65 37.98 -25.72
C SER A 316 -110.55 38.89 -26.57
N LYS A 317 -110.93 40.08 -26.07
CA LYS A 317 -111.78 41.04 -26.82
C LYS A 317 -111.11 41.51 -28.11
N VAL A 318 -109.84 41.90 -28.03
CA VAL A 318 -109.06 42.41 -29.18
C VAL A 318 -108.96 41.39 -30.33
N LYS A 319 -109.05 40.07 -30.05
CA LYS A 319 -109.11 39.04 -31.09
C LYS A 319 -110.50 38.91 -31.71
N LEU A 320 -111.55 38.84 -30.89
CA LEU A 320 -112.93 38.77 -31.35
C LEU A 320 -113.34 40.01 -32.19
N ASP A 321 -112.91 41.20 -31.78
CA ASP A 321 -113.17 42.44 -32.52
C ASP A 321 -112.45 42.47 -33.89
N ALA A 322 -111.25 41.87 -33.97
CA ALA A 322 -110.47 41.78 -35.21
C ALA A 322 -111.01 40.71 -36.19
N GLU A 323 -111.55 39.61 -35.68
CA GLU A 323 -112.21 38.57 -36.47
C GLU A 323 -113.56 39.07 -37.01
N ALA A 324 -114.39 39.69 -36.15
CA ALA A 324 -115.65 40.31 -36.56
C ALA A 324 -115.49 41.39 -37.64
N GLN A 325 -114.39 42.17 -37.60
CA GLN A 325 -114.09 43.16 -38.65
C GLN A 325 -113.64 42.53 -39.98
N ARG A 326 -113.02 41.34 -39.97
CA ARG A 326 -112.71 40.60 -41.21
C ARG A 326 -113.97 40.04 -41.86
N ASP A 327 -114.86 39.43 -41.08
CA ASP A 327 -116.09 38.85 -41.62
C ASP A 327 -117.05 39.95 -42.12
N ALA A 328 -117.17 41.07 -41.38
CA ALA A 328 -117.91 42.23 -41.84
C ALA A 328 -117.35 42.89 -43.13
N ALA A 329 -116.05 42.74 -43.41
CA ALA A 329 -115.44 43.15 -44.67
C ALA A 329 -115.72 42.13 -45.79
N ALA A 330 -115.67 40.83 -45.50
CA ALA A 330 -116.00 39.76 -46.45
C ALA A 330 -117.46 39.86 -46.93
N PHE A 331 -118.43 39.99 -46.03
CA PHE A 331 -119.84 40.14 -46.39
C PHE A 331 -120.11 41.40 -47.23
N LYS A 332 -119.39 42.50 -46.99
CA LYS A 332 -119.51 43.72 -47.82
C LYS A 332 -118.89 43.55 -49.21
N ALA A 333 -117.80 42.80 -49.34
CA ALA A 333 -117.18 42.45 -50.62
C ALA A 333 -118.05 41.47 -51.44
N GLU A 334 -118.73 40.54 -50.77
CA GLU A 334 -119.64 39.59 -51.43
C GLU A 334 -120.95 40.26 -51.87
N ALA A 335 -121.54 41.12 -51.02
CA ALA A 335 -122.70 41.94 -51.38
C ALA A 335 -122.42 42.86 -52.59
N THR A 336 -121.20 43.37 -52.75
CA THR A 336 -120.83 44.19 -53.92
C THR A 336 -120.62 43.35 -55.19
N ARG A 337 -120.20 42.08 -55.10
CA ARG A 337 -120.22 41.17 -56.26
C ARG A 337 -121.65 40.82 -56.68
N ALA A 338 -122.50 40.43 -55.73
CA ALA A 338 -123.91 40.10 -55.99
C ALA A 338 -124.65 41.30 -56.63
N ALA A 339 -124.42 42.52 -56.14
CA ALA A 339 -124.93 43.73 -56.76
C ALA A 339 -124.34 43.99 -58.17
N GLY A 340 -123.05 43.70 -58.39
CA GLY A 340 -122.43 43.79 -59.72
C GLY A 340 -123.03 42.81 -60.72
N GLU A 341 -123.23 41.56 -60.33
CA GLU A 341 -123.82 40.50 -61.17
C GLU A 341 -125.31 40.75 -61.45
N ALA A 342 -126.07 41.23 -60.46
CA ALA A 342 -127.46 41.65 -60.67
C ALA A 342 -127.56 42.81 -61.67
N ASN A 343 -126.70 43.83 -61.57
CA ASN A 343 -126.65 44.93 -62.53
C ASN A 343 -126.16 44.48 -63.93
N ALA A 344 -125.26 43.49 -64.00
CA ALA A 344 -124.80 42.90 -65.26
C ALA A 344 -125.84 41.94 -65.89
N ALA A 345 -126.81 41.45 -65.12
CA ALA A 345 -127.99 40.75 -65.64
C ALA A 345 -129.06 41.75 -66.12
N ALA A 346 -129.36 42.77 -65.30
CA ALA A 346 -130.28 43.86 -65.67
C ALA A 346 -129.87 44.52 -66.99
N ARG A 347 -128.60 44.91 -67.14
CA ARG A 347 -128.09 45.52 -68.38
C ARG A 347 -128.08 44.59 -69.61
N ARG A 348 -128.16 43.27 -69.44
CA ARG A 348 -128.36 42.34 -70.57
C ARG A 348 -129.83 42.29 -70.98
N ALA A 349 -130.75 42.23 -70.02
CA ALA A 349 -132.18 42.34 -70.30
C ALA A 349 -132.54 43.71 -70.92
N GLU A 350 -131.95 44.81 -70.43
CA GLU A 350 -132.07 46.14 -71.03
C GLU A 350 -131.44 46.19 -72.43
N GLY A 351 -130.25 45.59 -72.63
CA GLY A 351 -129.59 45.54 -73.94
C GLY A 351 -130.35 44.72 -74.98
N GLU A 352 -130.98 43.61 -74.59
CA GLU A 352 -131.84 42.79 -75.44
C GLU A 352 -133.16 43.53 -75.76
N ALA A 353 -133.72 44.27 -74.80
CA ALA A 353 -134.88 45.14 -75.02
C ALA A 353 -134.55 46.36 -75.92
N GLU A 354 -133.38 46.99 -75.77
CA GLU A 354 -132.91 48.07 -76.64
C GLU A 354 -132.58 47.57 -78.05
N ALA A 355 -132.11 46.33 -78.21
CA ALA A 355 -131.91 45.72 -79.53
C ALA A 355 -133.25 45.52 -80.26
N ALA A 356 -134.25 44.94 -79.59
CA ALA A 356 -135.60 44.80 -80.14
C ALA A 356 -136.27 46.16 -80.43
N ALA A 357 -136.04 47.16 -79.58
CA ALA A 357 -136.50 48.52 -79.82
C ALA A 357 -135.79 49.20 -81.02
N LYS A 358 -134.51 48.88 -81.26
CA LYS A 358 -133.74 49.39 -82.41
C LYS A 358 -134.14 48.75 -83.73
N GLU A 359 -134.46 47.46 -83.79
CA GLU A 359 -135.04 46.88 -85.01
C GLU A 359 -136.37 47.57 -85.39
N ALA A 360 -137.22 47.85 -84.40
CA ALA A 360 -138.45 48.61 -84.60
C ALA A 360 -138.22 50.09 -85.00
N TYR A 361 -137.10 50.69 -84.57
CA TYR A 361 -136.76 52.08 -84.87
C TYR A 361 -136.02 52.23 -86.22
N GLU A 362 -135.13 51.31 -86.60
CA GLU A 362 -134.44 51.35 -87.89
C GLU A 362 -135.40 51.07 -89.06
N LEU A 363 -136.45 50.26 -88.85
CA LEU A 363 -137.58 50.15 -89.78
C LEU A 363 -138.33 51.49 -89.98
N ALA A 364 -138.31 52.39 -89.00
CA ALA A 364 -138.87 53.74 -89.12
C ALA A 364 -137.85 54.74 -89.69
N GLU A 365 -136.57 54.65 -89.33
CA GLU A 365 -135.53 55.55 -89.84
C GLU A 365 -135.13 55.24 -91.29
N ALA A 366 -135.27 54.00 -91.77
CA ALA A 366 -135.17 53.67 -93.20
C ALA A 366 -136.20 54.44 -94.06
N ALA A 367 -137.40 54.71 -93.52
CA ALA A 367 -138.40 55.57 -94.16
C ALA A 367 -138.07 57.08 -94.04
N GLY A 368 -137.17 57.46 -93.13
CA GLY A 368 -136.65 58.82 -92.95
C GLY A 368 -135.39 59.14 -93.75
N ALA A 369 -134.51 58.16 -93.97
CA ALA A 369 -133.23 58.34 -94.66
C ALA A 369 -133.38 58.89 -96.09
N LEU A 370 -134.44 58.47 -96.80
CA LEU A 370 -134.84 59.00 -98.11
C LEU A 370 -135.11 60.52 -98.13
N LYS A 371 -135.32 61.17 -96.98
CA LYS A 371 -135.59 62.62 -96.83
C LYS A 371 -134.42 63.41 -96.24
N LYS A 372 -133.29 62.77 -95.95
CA LYS A 372 -132.12 63.42 -95.31
C LYS A 372 -130.87 63.45 -96.18
N ALA A 373 -130.85 62.68 -97.27
CA ALA A 373 -129.83 62.75 -98.32
C ALA A 373 -129.80 64.12 -99.05
N GLU A 374 -130.86 64.93 -98.93
CA GLU A 374 -131.00 66.23 -99.61
C GLU A 374 -130.24 67.40 -98.92
N ALA A 375 -129.40 67.19 -97.88
CA ALA A 375 -129.16 68.23 -96.85
C ALA A 375 -127.73 68.78 -96.45
N LEU A 376 -126.53 68.12 -96.55
CA LEU A 376 -125.31 68.54 -95.75
C LEU A 376 -123.81 68.29 -96.26
N ALA A 377 -122.76 69.08 -95.81
CA ALA A 377 -121.24 68.90 -96.00
C ALA A 377 -120.08 69.76 -95.15
N ALA A 378 -119.00 69.23 -94.31
CA ALA A 378 -117.50 69.71 -93.84
C ALA A 378 -116.59 69.38 -92.41
N ASN A 379 -115.15 69.42 -92.22
CA ASN A 379 -114.07 69.75 -91.02
C ASN A 379 -112.82 68.87 -90.23
N ASN A 380 -111.57 69.35 -89.66
CA ASN A 380 -110.43 68.69 -88.66
C ASN A 380 -108.92 69.27 -88.11
N ASN A 381 -108.04 68.70 -87.11
CA ASN A 381 -106.44 68.73 -86.67
C ASN A 381 -105.76 69.08 -85.14
N ALA A 382 -104.49 68.99 -84.42
CA ALA A 382 -102.91 68.60 -84.29
C ALA A 382 -101.99 68.61 -82.83
N GLN A 383 -100.56 68.49 -82.60
CA GLN A 383 -99.60 68.16 -81.31
C GLN A 383 -97.94 68.58 -81.15
N ILE A 384 -96.76 68.44 -80.28
CA ILE A 384 -95.95 68.02 -78.90
C ILE A 384 -94.39 68.68 -78.62
N GLU A 385 -93.21 68.55 -77.78
CA GLU A 385 -92.34 67.92 -76.52
C GLU A 385 -90.92 68.69 -75.95
N ALA A 386 -89.71 68.47 -75.16
CA ALA A 386 -88.62 67.58 -74.35
C ALA A 386 -87.30 68.29 -73.49
N LYS A 387 -86.07 67.95 -72.78
CA LYS A 387 -85.19 67.05 -71.71
C LYS A 387 -83.57 67.38 -71.21
N ARG A 388 -82.85 66.96 -70.01
CA ARG A 388 -81.28 66.59 -69.57
C ARG A 388 -80.20 67.21 -68.39
N VAL A 389 -79.07 66.57 -67.72
CA VAL A 389 -77.91 67.06 -66.65
C VAL A 389 -76.48 66.24 -66.16
N GLU A 390 -75.47 66.60 -65.17
CA GLU A 390 -73.97 66.04 -64.76
C GLU A 390 -73.11 66.10 -63.26
N VAL A 391 -71.70 65.83 -62.96
CA VAL A 391 -70.81 65.59 -61.58
C VAL A 391 -69.12 65.75 -61.28
N MET A 392 -68.36 65.62 -60.04
CA MET A 392 -66.76 65.78 -59.65
C MET A 392 -65.92 65.46 -58.17
N PRO A 393 -64.50 65.21 -57.89
CA PRO A 393 -63.61 64.90 -56.55
C PRO A 393 -61.92 65.02 -56.20
N ALA A 394 -61.22 64.90 -54.93
CA ALA A 394 -59.75 64.42 -54.36
C ALA A 394 -58.55 65.17 -53.44
N ILE A 395 -57.76 64.54 -52.45
CA ILE A 395 -56.27 64.78 -51.97
C ILE A 395 -55.54 64.00 -50.76
N ALA A 396 -56.07 63.81 -49.52
CA ALA A 396 -55.24 63.82 -48.27
C ALA A 396 -54.84 62.49 -47.52
N ARG A 397 -54.05 61.54 -48.09
CA ARG A 397 -53.63 60.30 -47.33
C ARG A 397 -52.25 59.68 -47.63
N GLU A 398 -51.28 60.39 -48.20
CA GLU A 398 -49.92 59.83 -48.42
C GLU A 398 -49.13 59.54 -47.12
N LEU A 399 -49.39 60.27 -46.05
CA LEU A 399 -48.52 60.40 -44.86
C LEU A 399 -48.43 59.14 -43.95
N ALA A 400 -48.85 57.97 -44.43
CA ALA A 400 -48.89 56.71 -43.68
C ALA A 400 -47.98 55.60 -44.24
N GLN A 401 -47.27 55.81 -45.35
CA GLN A 401 -46.41 54.77 -45.97
C GLN A 401 -45.00 54.62 -45.34
N GLY A 402 -44.87 54.91 -44.04
CA GLY A 402 -43.59 54.86 -43.32
C GLY A 402 -43.37 53.59 -42.51
N LEU A 403 -42.77 52.55 -43.11
CA LEU A 403 -42.05 51.44 -42.44
C LEU A 403 -42.78 50.77 -41.25
N GLY A 404 -43.61 49.73 -41.40
CA GLY A 404 -43.80 48.83 -42.54
C GLY A 404 -43.93 47.38 -42.06
N LEU A 405 -45.11 46.98 -41.57
CA LEU A 405 -45.43 45.61 -41.15
C LEU A 405 -46.70 45.10 -41.83
N GLN A 406 -46.56 44.35 -42.92
CA GLN A 406 -47.46 43.29 -43.38
C GLN A 406 -46.95 42.71 -44.72
N ASN A 407 -46.82 41.39 -44.79
CA ASN A 407 -47.24 40.52 -45.91
C ASN A 407 -46.67 39.11 -45.74
N SER A 408 -47.42 38.25 -45.05
CA SER A 408 -47.37 36.80 -45.28
C SER A 408 -47.99 36.49 -46.65
N ASN A 409 -47.52 35.42 -47.28
CA ASN A 409 -47.77 35.11 -48.69
C ASN A 409 -49.15 34.46 -48.96
N LEU A 410 -49.45 34.16 -50.25
CA LEU A 410 -50.62 33.46 -50.83
C LEU A 410 -51.81 34.35 -51.26
N ASN A 411 -52.52 34.10 -52.38
CA ASN A 411 -52.22 33.27 -53.57
C ASN A 411 -53.23 33.63 -54.69
N ILE A 412 -52.82 33.71 -55.96
CA ILE A 412 -53.73 33.61 -57.11
C ILE A 412 -53.14 32.66 -58.16
N LEU A 413 -53.78 31.49 -58.28
CA LEU A 413 -53.55 30.48 -59.31
C LEU A 413 -54.27 30.87 -60.60
N ASN A 414 -53.61 30.70 -61.76
CA ASN A 414 -54.10 29.96 -62.94
C ASN A 414 -53.01 29.97 -64.05
N GLY A 415 -52.81 28.90 -64.84
CA GLY A 415 -51.83 28.99 -65.95
C GLY A 415 -51.23 27.74 -66.61
N GLY A 416 -51.42 26.52 -66.10
CA GLY A 416 -51.20 25.27 -66.87
C GLY A 416 -49.84 24.52 -66.75
N ALA A 417 -49.95 23.24 -66.35
CA ALA A 417 -49.04 22.09 -66.55
C ALA A 417 -47.71 21.97 -65.77
N GLY A 418 -47.41 20.73 -65.31
CA GLY A 418 -46.10 20.26 -64.80
C GLY A 418 -45.69 20.82 -63.43
N LEU A 419 -46.01 20.23 -62.26
CA LEU A 419 -45.82 18.85 -61.79
C LEU A 419 -44.38 18.31 -61.94
N ALA A 420 -43.67 18.29 -60.81
CA ALA A 420 -42.66 17.34 -60.32
C ALA A 420 -41.49 16.82 -61.20
N GLU A 421 -40.36 16.57 -60.52
CA GLU A 421 -39.36 15.53 -60.83
C GLU A 421 -38.48 15.67 -62.10
N LEU A 422 -37.45 16.52 -62.01
CA LEU A 422 -36.15 16.31 -62.67
C LEU A 422 -35.08 17.02 -61.82
N VAL A 423 -34.23 16.29 -61.07
CA VAL A 423 -33.04 15.53 -61.52
C VAL A 423 -31.96 16.46 -62.09
N GLY A 424 -30.78 16.43 -61.46
CA GLY A 424 -29.71 17.38 -61.74
C GLY A 424 -28.67 16.92 -62.78
N ALA A 425 -28.00 17.91 -63.36
CA ALA A 425 -26.70 17.81 -64.02
C ALA A 425 -25.87 19.02 -63.51
N LEU A 426 -24.60 18.93 -63.12
CA LEU A 426 -23.41 18.42 -63.84
C LEU A 426 -23.18 19.15 -65.18
N GLY A 427 -22.13 19.97 -65.24
CA GLY A 427 -21.74 20.70 -66.45
C GLY A 427 -20.69 21.78 -66.14
N PRO A 428 -19.42 21.65 -66.60
CA PRO A 428 -18.36 22.62 -66.32
C PRO A 428 -18.08 23.54 -67.54
N ILE A 429 -16.83 24.03 -67.67
CA ILE A 429 -16.24 24.78 -68.80
C ILE A 429 -16.47 26.31 -68.77
N TYR A 430 -15.41 27.10 -68.44
CA TYR A 430 -14.79 28.09 -69.36
C TYR A 430 -13.56 28.85 -68.79
N GLN A 431 -13.04 28.59 -67.57
CA GLN A 431 -11.74 29.16 -67.14
C GLN A 431 -10.70 28.12 -66.73
N MET A 432 -10.46 27.20 -67.66
CA MET A 432 -9.30 26.30 -67.70
C MET A 432 -8.27 26.89 -68.67
N VAL A 433 -7.62 28.00 -68.31
CA VAL A 433 -6.68 28.71 -69.22
C VAL A 433 -5.38 29.19 -68.54
N THR A 434 -5.43 29.78 -67.35
CA THR A 434 -4.34 30.67 -66.85
C THR A 434 -3.50 30.15 -65.67
N SER A 435 -3.54 28.85 -65.36
CA SER A 435 -2.57 28.22 -64.43
C SER A 435 -1.87 27.00 -65.05
N MET A 436 -1.44 27.15 -66.31
CA MET A 436 -0.72 26.14 -67.10
C MET A 436 0.77 26.03 -66.72
N PHE A 437 1.12 26.18 -65.44
CA PHE A 437 2.51 26.31 -64.97
C PHE A 437 2.85 25.36 -63.81
N ALA A 438 3.78 24.45 -64.13
CA ALA A 438 4.54 23.52 -63.27
C ALA A 438 3.77 22.36 -62.58
N PRO A 439 4.41 21.18 -62.36
CA PRO A 439 3.71 19.91 -62.15
C PRO A 439 4.00 19.20 -60.82
N LYS A 440 3.30 18.07 -60.60
CA LYS A 440 3.50 17.10 -59.49
C LYS A 440 4.82 16.31 -59.65
N PRO A 441 5.19 15.44 -58.69
CA PRO A 441 4.70 14.05 -58.76
C PRO A 441 3.97 13.53 -57.50
N HIS A 442 3.24 12.43 -57.66
CA HIS A 442 3.01 11.43 -56.60
C HIS A 442 3.98 10.26 -56.81
N GLY A 443 4.22 9.45 -55.78
CA GLY A 443 4.96 8.19 -55.89
C GLY A 443 4.07 6.98 -55.63
N ALA A 444 4.39 5.86 -56.28
CA ALA A 444 4.06 4.48 -55.91
C ALA A 444 4.96 3.51 -56.71
N ALA A 445 4.98 2.24 -56.31
CA ALA A 445 5.83 1.16 -56.84
C ALA A 445 5.50 0.77 -58.32
N ASP A 446 6.23 -0.10 -59.03
CA ASP A 446 7.16 -1.16 -58.58
C ASP A 446 8.12 -1.69 -59.68
N SER A 447 9.06 -2.56 -59.29
CA SER A 447 9.69 -3.67 -60.03
C SER A 447 10.96 -3.48 -60.90
N ALA A 448 11.71 -4.60 -61.02
CA ALA A 448 12.65 -5.01 -62.07
C ALA A 448 14.16 -4.58 -62.09
N ALA A 449 14.97 -5.32 -61.31
CA ALA A 449 16.08 -6.16 -61.81
C ALA A 449 17.45 -5.61 -62.34
N THR A 450 18.47 -5.60 -61.44
CA THR A 450 19.86 -6.17 -61.61
C THR A 450 20.85 -5.59 -62.68
N PRO A 451 22.17 -5.95 -62.71
CA PRO A 451 22.99 -6.84 -61.85
C PRO A 451 24.35 -6.27 -61.34
N ASN A 452 25.10 -7.11 -60.59
CA ASN A 452 26.57 -7.07 -60.33
C ASN A 452 27.15 -5.92 -59.46
N ARG A 453 27.96 -6.19 -58.41
CA ARG A 453 29.36 -6.72 -58.35
C ARG A 453 30.40 -5.71 -58.87
N SER A 454 31.56 -5.53 -58.24
CA SER A 454 32.30 -6.45 -57.33
C SER A 454 33.23 -5.72 -56.34
N ALA A 455 33.58 -6.43 -55.26
CA ALA A 455 34.72 -6.21 -54.34
C ALA A 455 34.69 -4.92 -53.48
N ASP A 456 34.90 -4.96 -52.16
CA ASP A 456 34.97 -6.09 -51.21
C ASP A 456 34.67 -5.52 -49.78
N ILE A 457 34.83 -6.13 -48.61
CA ILE A 457 35.65 -7.26 -48.12
C ILE A 457 34.78 -8.14 -47.19
N SER A 458 35.27 -9.34 -46.86
CA SER A 458 34.84 -10.23 -45.76
C SER A 458 34.39 -9.45 -44.49
N GLN A 459 33.29 -9.75 -43.79
CA GLN A 459 32.84 -11.04 -43.22
C GLN A 459 33.93 -11.73 -42.35
N THR A 460 33.65 -12.29 -41.16
CA THR A 460 32.36 -12.58 -40.52
C THR A 460 32.50 -12.62 -38.99
N LEU A 461 31.52 -12.01 -38.31
CA LEU A 461 30.69 -12.54 -37.21
C LEU A 461 31.29 -13.15 -35.91
N LEU A 462 30.53 -12.87 -34.83
CA LEU A 462 30.57 -13.44 -33.47
C LEU A 462 31.77 -12.94 -32.62
N ASP A 463 31.59 -12.40 -31.42
CA ASP A 463 30.66 -12.71 -30.31
C ASP A 463 30.83 -14.11 -29.70
N VAL A 464 32.07 -14.58 -29.63
CA VAL A 464 32.50 -15.63 -28.68
C VAL A 464 33.88 -15.25 -28.10
N GLU A 465 34.02 -15.39 -26.78
CA GLU A 465 35.27 -15.44 -25.99
C GLU A 465 36.27 -14.25 -25.94
N ASN A 466 36.32 -13.67 -24.74
CA ASN A 466 37.53 -13.48 -23.91
C ASN A 466 38.58 -12.37 -24.24
N ALA A 467 39.44 -12.18 -23.23
CA ALA A 467 40.64 -11.33 -23.14
C ALA A 467 40.39 -9.80 -23.22
N VAL A 468 40.35 -9.04 -22.11
CA VAL A 468 41.39 -8.78 -21.08
C VAL A 468 42.52 -7.85 -21.57
N LYS A 469 42.54 -6.63 -21.03
CA LYS A 469 43.67 -5.67 -20.93
C LYS A 469 44.16 -5.04 -22.24
N ASN A 470 44.72 -3.82 -22.26
CA ASN A 470 44.95 -2.81 -21.22
C ASN A 470 44.52 -1.43 -21.78
N ASP A 471 43.83 -0.61 -20.98
CA ASP A 471 44.21 0.80 -20.91
C ASP A 471 45.40 0.89 -19.94
N HIS A 472 46.43 1.64 -20.32
CA HIS A 472 47.74 1.55 -19.67
C HIS A 472 48.19 2.91 -19.13
N VAL A 473 48.51 2.92 -17.82
CA VAL A 473 49.40 3.87 -17.15
C VAL A 473 48.95 5.34 -17.10
N THR A 474 48.59 5.80 -15.90
CA THR A 474 49.22 7.01 -15.31
C THR A 474 49.03 7.05 -13.80
N ASN A 475 50.13 7.25 -13.07
CA ASN A 475 50.29 7.23 -11.60
C ASN A 475 49.95 5.91 -10.89
#